data_AF-A0A5C7JY58-F1
#
_entry.id   AF-A0A5C7JY58-F1
#
_cell.length_a   1.000
_cell.length_b   1.000
_cell.length_c   1.000
_cell.angle_alpha   90.00
_cell.angle_beta   90.00
_cell.angle_gamma   90.00
#
_symmetry.space_group_name_H-M   'P 1'
#
loop_
_entity.id
_entity.type
_entity.pdbx_description
1 polymer ?
#
loop_
_entity_poly.entity_id
_entity_poly.type
_entity_poly.pdbx_seq_one_letter_code
_entity_poly.pdbx_strand_id
1 'polypeptide(L)'
;MKTENTLENKRKFFAQYWGQKILLHVIDVDDILLLLNNEIDNDIKNWLLYLKPVSQISDEDAINLGYGYASHLKSNLDRNIDQLRNLGYALPWMDLSVEDLVEYGWVKLKED
;
A
#
# COMPACT_ATOMS: atom_id res chain seq x y z
N MET A 1 2.64 -19.84 8.78
CA MET A 1 1.36 -20.18 8.15
C MET A 1 0.89 -18.90 7.51
N LYS A 2 0.82 -18.85 6.17
CA LYS A 2 0.56 -17.61 5.43
C LYS A 2 -0.74 -16.96 5.87
N THR A 3 -0.75 -15.63 6.04
CA THR A 3 -1.97 -14.87 6.35
C THR A 3 -3.02 -15.11 5.26
N GLU A 4 -4.23 -15.47 5.66
CA GLU A 4 -5.30 -15.82 4.73
C GLU A 4 -5.93 -14.60 4.05
N ASN A 5 -6.36 -14.76 2.79
CA ASN A 5 -7.09 -13.75 2.03
C ASN A 5 -8.56 -13.64 2.52
N THR A 6 -8.76 -13.01 3.66
CA THR A 6 -10.09 -12.76 4.25
C THR A 6 -10.43 -11.28 4.24
N LEU A 7 -11.73 -10.96 4.28
CA LEU A 7 -12.19 -9.57 4.36
C LEU A 7 -11.67 -8.84 5.61
N GLU A 8 -11.59 -9.56 6.73
CA GLU A 8 -11.08 -9.04 7.99
C GLU A 8 -9.60 -8.67 7.89
N ASN A 9 -8.78 -9.53 7.31
CA ASN A 9 -7.36 -9.24 7.11
C ASN A 9 -7.16 -8.09 6.12
N LYS A 10 -7.95 -8.03 5.04
CA LYS A 10 -7.97 -6.90 4.11
C LYS A 10 -8.26 -5.58 4.81
N ARG A 11 -9.28 -5.53 5.69
CA ARG A 11 -9.62 -4.34 6.49
C ARG A 11 -8.47 -3.93 7.42
N LYS A 12 -7.85 -4.89 8.12
CA LYS A 12 -6.69 -4.60 9.00
C LYS A 12 -5.50 -4.03 8.25
N PHE A 13 -5.23 -4.56 7.05
CA PHE A 13 -4.21 -4.03 6.15
C PHE A 13 -4.56 -2.61 5.70
N PHE A 14 -5.80 -2.36 5.25
CA PHE A 14 -6.23 -1.04 4.77
C PHE A 14 -6.18 0.02 5.87
N ALA A 15 -6.47 -0.36 7.11
CA ALA A 15 -6.35 0.54 8.26
C ALA A 15 -4.93 1.09 8.47
N GLN A 16 -3.88 0.40 7.98
CA GLN A 16 -2.50 0.90 8.05
C GLN A 16 -2.26 2.12 7.14
N TYR A 17 -3.16 2.38 6.20
CA TYR A 17 -3.10 3.46 5.22
C TYR A 17 -4.24 4.46 5.40
N TRP A 18 -4.93 4.41 6.54
CA TRP A 18 -6.09 5.23 6.82
C TRP A 18 -5.76 6.73 6.76
N GLY A 19 -6.70 7.54 6.24
CA GLY A 19 -6.55 8.99 6.13
C GLY A 19 -5.80 9.48 4.88
N GLN A 20 -5.36 8.56 4.02
CA GLN A 20 -4.64 8.89 2.78
C GLN A 20 -5.54 8.78 1.54
N LYS A 21 -5.34 9.64 0.54
CA LYS A 21 -6.06 9.62 -0.76
C LYS A 21 -5.43 8.62 -1.75
N ILE A 22 -5.42 7.34 -1.38
CA ILE A 22 -4.75 6.25 -2.14
C ILE A 22 -5.68 5.05 -2.35
N LEU A 23 -6.98 5.24 -2.16
CA LEU A 23 -7.98 4.19 -2.20
C LEU A 23 -8.69 4.20 -3.56
N LEU A 24 -8.68 3.04 -4.23
CA LEU A 24 -9.36 2.84 -5.51
C LEU A 24 -10.52 1.88 -5.35
N HIS A 25 -11.61 2.18 -6.04
CA HIS A 25 -12.76 1.30 -6.22
C HIS A 25 -12.74 0.71 -7.63
N VAL A 26 -12.80 -0.62 -7.73
CA VAL A 26 -12.93 -1.37 -8.98
C VAL A 26 -14.40 -1.44 -9.35
N ILE A 27 -14.77 -1.03 -10.56
CA ILE A 27 -16.12 -1.23 -11.10
C ILE A 27 -16.05 -2.30 -12.19
N ASP A 28 -16.94 -3.29 -12.12
CA ASP A 28 -17.02 -4.46 -13.03
C ASP A 28 -17.22 -4.11 -14.52
N VAL A 29 -17.51 -2.85 -14.83
CA VAL A 29 -17.59 -2.36 -16.20
C VAL A 29 -16.18 -1.89 -16.59
N ASP A 30 -15.42 -2.79 -17.22
CA ASP A 30 -14.10 -2.55 -17.83
C ASP A 30 -12.91 -2.30 -16.88
N ASP A 31 -12.91 -2.85 -15.67
CA ASP A 31 -11.82 -2.68 -14.67
C ASP A 31 -11.48 -1.21 -14.38
N ILE A 32 -12.49 -0.33 -14.48
CA ILE A 32 -12.31 1.10 -14.22
C ILE A 32 -12.03 1.30 -12.73
N LEU A 33 -10.89 1.93 -12.44
CA LEU A 33 -10.47 2.30 -11.09
C LEU A 33 -10.84 3.74 -10.80
N LEU A 34 -11.76 3.97 -9.86
CA LEU A 34 -12.12 5.31 -9.39
C LEU A 34 -11.39 5.63 -8.07
N LEU A 35 -10.72 6.78 -8.02
CA LEU A 35 -10.15 7.31 -6.78
C LEU A 35 -11.26 7.94 -5.94
N LEU A 36 -11.68 7.24 -4.88
CA LEU A 36 -12.77 7.71 -4.01
C LEU A 36 -12.19 8.40 -2.77
N ASN A 37 -12.83 9.49 -2.35
CA ASN A 37 -12.52 10.17 -1.09
C ASN A 37 -13.26 9.47 0.07
N ASN A 38 -12.53 8.68 0.86
CA ASN A 38 -12.70 8.38 2.29
C ASN A 38 -14.05 7.90 2.88
N GLU A 39 -15.01 7.39 2.11
CA GLU A 39 -16.15 6.66 2.69
C GLU A 39 -16.05 5.18 2.38
N ILE A 40 -15.41 4.37 3.25
CA ILE A 40 -15.45 2.91 3.16
C ILE A 40 -16.92 2.48 3.29
N ASP A 41 -17.58 2.24 2.15
CA ASP A 41 -18.84 1.50 2.11
C ASP A 41 -18.58 0.02 2.47
N ASN A 42 -19.63 -0.70 2.81
CA ASN A 42 -19.63 -2.10 3.26
C ASN A 42 -18.97 -3.10 2.29
N ASP A 43 -18.61 -2.67 1.08
CA ASP A 43 -18.08 -3.52 0.01
C ASP A 43 -16.59 -3.30 -0.31
N ILE A 44 -15.72 -3.29 0.71
CA ILE A 44 -14.25 -3.31 0.56
C ILE A 44 -13.73 -4.49 -0.31
N LYS A 45 -14.59 -5.45 -0.68
CA LYS A 45 -14.24 -6.50 -1.64
C LYS A 45 -13.73 -5.91 -2.94
N ASN A 46 -14.39 -4.88 -3.46
CA ASN A 46 -14.07 -4.23 -4.74
C ASN A 46 -13.05 -3.09 -4.59
N TRP A 47 -12.43 -2.95 -3.40
CA TRP A 47 -11.52 -1.85 -3.10
C TRP A 47 -10.07 -2.34 -3.15
N LEU A 48 -9.15 -1.50 -3.56
CA LEU A 48 -7.70 -1.75 -3.52
C LEU A 48 -6.93 -0.47 -3.20
N LEU A 49 -5.72 -0.61 -2.68
CA LEU A 49 -4.82 0.52 -2.44
C LEU A 49 -3.90 0.74 -3.64
N TYR A 50 -3.78 1.98 -4.11
CA TYR A 50 -2.85 2.37 -5.16
C TYR A 50 -1.59 2.96 -4.56
N LEU A 51 -0.56 2.11 -4.43
CA LEU A 51 0.63 2.39 -3.65
C LEU A 51 1.87 2.48 -4.52
N LYS A 52 2.83 3.32 -4.13
CA LYS A 52 4.14 3.41 -4.78
C LYS A 52 4.96 2.15 -4.48
N PRO A 53 5.64 1.53 -5.45
CA PRO A 53 6.63 0.49 -5.15
C PRO A 53 7.82 1.07 -4.38
N VAL A 54 8.46 0.26 -3.53
CA VAL A 54 9.67 0.69 -2.78
C VAL A 54 10.83 1.09 -3.69
N SER A 55 10.85 0.62 -4.94
CA SER A 55 11.82 1.06 -5.96
C SER A 55 11.75 2.57 -6.22
N GLN A 56 10.58 3.20 -6.08
CA GLN A 56 10.35 4.64 -6.25
C GLN A 56 10.75 5.50 -5.04
N ILE A 57 11.23 4.91 -3.93
CA ILE A 57 11.77 5.71 -2.82
C ILE A 57 12.89 6.60 -3.35
N SER A 58 12.69 7.91 -3.19
CA SER A 58 13.58 8.96 -3.65
C SER A 58 14.61 9.34 -2.57
N ASP A 59 15.68 10.05 -2.97
CA ASP A 59 16.62 10.61 -2.01
C ASP A 59 15.95 11.67 -1.11
N GLU A 60 14.95 12.39 -1.61
CA GLU A 60 14.17 13.35 -0.82
C GLU A 60 13.38 12.65 0.30
N ASP A 61 12.69 11.54 0.00
CA ASP A 61 12.02 10.72 1.01
C ASP A 61 13.02 10.24 2.07
N ALA A 62 14.21 9.81 1.64
CA ALA A 62 15.27 9.36 2.53
C ALA A 62 15.76 10.47 3.46
N ILE A 63 16.05 11.65 2.92
CA ILE A 63 16.48 12.83 3.69
C ILE A 63 15.42 13.24 4.71
N ASN A 64 14.15 13.25 4.33
CA ASN A 64 13.05 13.57 5.24
C ASN A 64 12.92 12.58 6.42
N LEU A 65 13.41 11.34 6.24
CA LEU A 65 13.45 10.31 7.27
C LEU A 65 14.82 10.21 7.98
N GLY A 66 15.73 11.15 7.75
CA GLY A 66 17.03 11.23 8.42
C GLY A 66 18.12 10.35 7.80
N TYR A 67 17.93 9.88 6.57
CA TYR A 67 18.92 9.14 5.80
C TYR A 67 19.64 10.05 4.80
N GLY A 68 20.87 9.70 4.41
CA GLY A 68 21.60 10.47 3.39
C GLY A 68 21.13 10.21 1.96
N TYR A 69 20.71 8.98 1.67
CA TYR A 69 20.36 8.50 0.32
C TYR A 69 19.31 7.40 0.37
N ALA A 70 18.53 7.25 -0.70
CA ALA A 70 17.46 6.26 -0.86
C ALA A 70 17.95 4.82 -0.69
N SER A 71 19.16 4.49 -1.16
CA SER A 71 19.74 3.15 -1.02
C SER A 71 19.91 2.73 0.44
N HIS A 72 20.27 3.67 1.32
CA HIS A 72 20.42 3.40 2.74
C HIS A 72 19.06 3.17 3.40
N LEU A 73 18.04 3.97 3.05
CA LEU A 73 16.67 3.76 3.50
C LEU A 73 16.08 2.43 3.00
N LYS A 74 16.27 2.08 1.72
CA LYS A 74 15.83 0.81 1.11
C LYS A 74 16.45 -0.41 1.79
N SER A 75 17.62 -0.27 2.41
CA SER A 75 18.27 -1.33 3.18
C SER A 75 17.77 -1.45 4.63
N ASN A 76 16.93 -0.50 5.08
CA ASN A 76 16.42 -0.40 6.46
C ASN A 76 14.91 -0.06 6.48
N LEU A 77 14.13 -0.65 5.58
CA LEU A 77 12.69 -0.38 5.44
C LEU A 77 11.93 -0.68 6.74
N ASP A 78 12.33 -1.72 7.45
CA ASP A 78 11.75 -2.21 8.70
C ASP A 78 11.71 -1.15 9.81
N ARG A 79 12.70 -0.26 9.85
CA ARG A 79 12.79 0.80 10.87
C ARG A 79 11.83 1.97 10.64
N ASN A 80 11.34 2.13 9.42
CA ASN A 80 10.55 3.29 8.99
C ASN A 80 9.21 2.87 8.37
N ILE A 81 8.72 1.67 8.68
CA ILE A 81 7.52 1.08 8.07
C ILE A 81 6.35 2.07 8.13
N ASP A 82 6.01 2.61 9.29
CA ASP A 82 4.84 3.47 9.44
C ASP A 82 4.98 4.79 8.67
N GLN A 83 6.19 5.35 8.63
CA GLN A 83 6.47 6.56 7.87
C GLN A 83 6.38 6.32 6.35
N LEU A 84 6.94 5.21 5.88
CA LEU A 84 6.84 4.80 4.48
C LEU A 84 5.40 4.51 4.06
N ARG A 85 4.60 3.90 4.94
CA ARG A 85 3.15 3.72 4.71
C ARG A 85 2.43 5.05 4.62
N ASN A 86 2.76 6.03 5.47
CA ASN A 86 2.22 7.40 5.42
C ASN A 86 2.60 8.15 4.12
N LEU A 87 3.72 7.80 3.50
CA LEU A 87 4.13 8.31 2.19
C LEU A 87 3.47 7.55 1.01
N GLY A 88 2.64 6.55 1.30
CA GLY A 88 1.91 5.77 0.32
C GLY A 88 2.74 4.68 -0.37
N TYR A 89 3.81 4.19 0.26
CA TYR A 89 4.60 3.07 -0.26
C TYR A 89 3.97 1.71 0.09
N ALA A 90 4.04 0.77 -0.86
CA ALA A 90 3.68 -0.61 -0.66
C ALA A 90 4.74 -1.32 0.18
N LEU A 91 4.33 -1.89 1.30
CA LEU A 91 5.21 -2.63 2.20
C LEU A 91 4.59 -3.97 2.57
N PRO A 92 5.42 -4.99 2.90
CA PRO A 92 4.94 -6.25 3.44
C PRO A 92 4.03 -6.04 4.65
N TRP A 93 3.10 -6.98 4.84
CA TRP A 93 2.20 -6.97 5.98
C TRP A 93 2.03 -8.37 6.55
N MET A 94 2.34 -8.52 7.84
CA MET A 94 2.48 -9.83 8.49
C MET A 94 3.48 -10.71 7.72
N ASP A 95 3.05 -11.83 7.18
CA ASP A 95 3.86 -12.75 6.37
C ASP A 95 3.47 -12.74 4.88
N LEU A 96 2.81 -11.67 4.43
CA LEU A 96 2.55 -11.37 3.01
C LEU A 96 3.62 -10.44 2.45
N SER A 97 4.23 -10.86 1.34
CA SER A 97 5.05 -10.00 0.49
C SER A 97 4.20 -8.99 -0.28
N VAL A 98 4.82 -8.01 -0.94
CA VAL A 98 4.08 -7.06 -1.79
C VAL A 98 3.45 -7.77 -2.97
N GLU A 99 4.14 -8.77 -3.52
CA GLU A 99 3.66 -9.63 -4.59
C GLU A 99 2.39 -10.38 -4.16
N ASP A 100 2.35 -10.89 -2.94
CA ASP A 100 1.16 -11.55 -2.39
C ASP A 100 -0.02 -10.58 -2.24
N LEU A 101 0.25 -9.35 -1.79
CA LEU A 101 -0.78 -8.30 -1.64
C LEU A 101 -1.37 -7.88 -3.00
N VAL A 102 -0.55 -7.91 -4.05
CA VAL A 102 -0.98 -7.67 -5.43
C VAL A 102 -1.80 -8.86 -5.95
N GLU A 103 -1.33 -10.10 -5.75
CA GLU A 103 -2.06 -11.31 -6.14
C GLU A 103 -3.43 -11.40 -5.45
N TYR A 104 -3.52 -10.98 -4.19
CA TYR A 104 -4.79 -10.93 -3.45
C TYR A 104 -5.73 -9.80 -3.90
N GLY A 105 -5.28 -8.91 -4.78
CA GLY A 105 -6.04 -7.75 -5.24
C GLY A 105 -6.21 -6.68 -4.16
N TRP A 106 -5.34 -6.65 -3.15
CA TRP A 106 -5.39 -5.65 -2.08
C TRP A 106 -4.59 -4.40 -2.44
N VAL A 107 -3.56 -4.56 -3.26
CA VAL A 107 -2.68 -3.49 -3.73
C VAL A 107 -2.59 -3.51 -5.25
N LYS A 108 -2.59 -2.32 -5.85
CA LYS A 108 -2.08 -2.08 -7.20
C LYS A 108 -0.88 -1.15 -7.09
N LEU A 109 0.23 -1.51 -7.73
CA LEU A 109 1.42 -0.67 -7.74
C LEU A 109 1.26 0.46 -8.75
N LYS A 110 1.74 1.65 -8.38
CA LYS A 110 1.81 2.78 -9.31
C LYS A 110 2.84 2.49 -10.40
N GLU A 111 2.40 2.60 -11.64
CA GLU A 111 3.29 2.66 -12.80
C GLU A 111 3.84 4.10 -12.90
N ASP A 112 5.14 4.24 -13.15
CA ASP A 112 5.81 5.53 -13.40
C ASP A 112 5.40 6.12 -14.76
#